data_AF-K0R495-F1
#
_entry.id   AF-K0R495-F1
#
_cell.length_a   1.000
_cell.length_b   1.000
_cell.length_c   1.000
_cell.angle_alpha   90.00
_cell.angle_beta   90.00
_cell.angle_gamma   90.00
#
_symmetry.space_group_name_H-M   'P 1'
#
loop_
_entity.id
_entity.type
_entity.pdbx_description
1 polymer ?
#
loop_
_entity_poly.entity_id
_entity_poly.type
_entity_poly.pdbx_seq_one_letter_code
_entity_poly.pdbx_strand_id
1 'polypeptide(L)'
;MPVHGENFQEGGDVPFDVLPVIITGIVIAMFVAIAFLALGQVVALVYTVRGRSQADSLLTCKTESQQEPTGPDNTSAGAPSQDDEAAVEGAAADDQSAESTRYLERLLNEGHERAEGDACSICDLLIELPMDKHAMTKVCCMKRMCNGCELAARRGGLRGCPFCRTPTPRDDASALAMIQKRVGKGNAAAINNLAGQYYKGYLGLTKDVTRAVELWTEAAELGSLGAHHQLGIAYYTGEGVKQDKTRGIRHWQVAAMKGHVFSRNNLGVVENIINKNCELAVQHWMISVKMGDEKSLDDIKKMFVEGHATKAQYAEALRGYQDAIEKMKSPNREEARRLVM
;
A
#
# COMPACT_ATOMS: atom_id res chain seq x y z
N MET A 1 78.41 50.62 -9.07
CA MET A 1 77.79 51.94 -9.33
C MET A 1 77.97 52.24 -10.82
N PRO A 2 77.02 52.85 -11.55
CA PRO A 2 75.86 53.68 -11.16
C PRO A 2 74.51 52.95 -11.40
N VAL A 3 73.30 53.28 -10.93
CA VAL A 3 72.52 54.49 -10.51
C VAL A 3 72.16 55.48 -11.62
N HIS A 4 70.92 55.35 -12.14
CA HIS A 4 69.93 56.39 -12.51
C HIS A 4 68.74 55.65 -13.15
N GLY A 5 67.46 55.98 -12.97
CA GLY A 5 66.80 57.20 -12.54
C GLY A 5 65.54 57.38 -13.39
N GLU A 6 64.39 57.06 -12.79
CA GLU A 6 63.00 57.54 -12.98
C GLU A 6 62.55 58.23 -14.31
N ASN A 7 61.44 57.77 -14.93
CA ASN A 7 60.09 58.36 -14.82
C ASN A 7 59.14 58.12 -16.03
N PHE A 8 57.85 57.97 -15.66
CA PHE A 8 56.61 58.40 -16.34
C PHE A 8 55.80 57.46 -17.28
N GLN A 9 54.72 56.92 -16.68
CA GLN A 9 53.28 56.90 -17.06
C GLN A 9 52.82 56.62 -18.50
N GLU A 10 52.13 55.48 -18.65
CA GLU A 10 50.77 55.32 -19.22
C GLU A 10 50.09 54.25 -18.33
N GLY A 11 48.90 54.41 -17.75
CA GLY A 11 47.62 54.75 -18.39
C GLY A 11 46.91 53.44 -18.74
N GLY A 12 45.90 53.02 -17.97
CA GLY A 12 45.10 51.84 -18.33
C GLY A 12 44.37 51.16 -17.18
N ASP A 13 43.32 51.82 -16.68
CA ASP A 13 42.01 51.24 -16.40
C ASP A 13 41.93 49.84 -15.78
N VAL A 14 41.58 49.81 -14.49
CA VAL A 14 40.97 48.66 -13.82
C VAL A 14 39.51 48.52 -14.29
N PRO A 15 39.11 47.44 -15.00
CA PRO A 15 37.70 47.11 -15.16
C PRO A 15 37.28 46.30 -13.92
N PHE A 16 36.45 46.87 -13.07
CA PHE A 16 35.00 46.65 -13.05
C PHE A 16 34.60 45.16 -12.96
N ASP A 17 33.97 44.87 -11.82
CA ASP A 17 32.94 43.86 -11.63
C ASP A 17 33.32 42.37 -11.68
N VAL A 18 34.10 41.94 -10.68
CA VAL A 18 34.10 40.53 -10.21
C VAL A 18 32.98 40.27 -9.17
N LEU A 19 32.27 41.32 -8.74
CA LEU A 19 31.19 41.23 -7.77
C LEU A 19 29.89 40.57 -8.29
N PRO A 20 29.46 40.69 -9.56
CA PRO A 20 28.19 40.09 -10.00
C PRO A 20 28.30 38.57 -10.22
N VAL A 21 29.48 38.01 -10.49
CA VAL A 21 29.64 36.55 -10.73
C VAL A 21 29.57 35.78 -9.41
N ILE A 22 30.14 36.32 -8.33
CA ILE A 22 30.08 35.70 -7.00
C ILE A 22 28.67 35.81 -6.42
N ILE A 23 27.99 36.96 -6.59
CA ILE A 23 26.60 37.13 -6.15
C ILE A 23 25.67 36.20 -6.92
N THR A 24 25.84 36.04 -8.23
CA THR A 24 25.02 35.11 -9.03
C THR A 24 25.24 33.65 -8.63
N GLY A 25 26.49 33.26 -8.33
CA GLY A 25 26.82 31.92 -7.83
C GLY A 25 26.21 31.61 -6.45
N ILE A 26 26.24 32.57 -5.52
CA ILE A 26 25.65 32.42 -4.18
C ILE A 26 24.12 32.38 -4.26
N VAL A 27 23.50 33.20 -5.11
CA VAL A 27 22.04 33.20 -5.32
C VAL A 27 21.58 31.87 -5.93
N ILE A 28 22.29 31.33 -6.93
CA ILE A 28 21.96 30.01 -7.51
C ILE A 28 22.18 28.88 -6.49
N ALA A 29 23.25 28.92 -5.69
CA ALA A 29 23.47 27.94 -4.62
C ALA A 29 22.38 28.01 -3.53
N MET A 30 21.90 29.22 -3.20
CA MET A 30 20.78 29.41 -2.29
C MET A 30 19.46 28.93 -2.90
N PHE A 31 19.17 29.17 -4.17
CA PHE A 31 17.97 28.65 -4.84
C PHE A 31 17.99 27.12 -4.95
N VAL A 32 19.15 26.51 -5.22
CA VAL A 32 19.32 25.05 -5.24
C VAL A 32 19.17 24.47 -3.83
N ALA A 33 19.75 25.10 -2.79
CA ALA A 33 19.59 24.67 -1.40
C ALA A 33 18.14 24.83 -0.89
N ILE A 34 17.44 25.89 -1.28
CA ILE A 34 16.01 26.11 -0.98
C ILE A 34 15.14 25.09 -1.74
N ALA A 35 15.49 24.73 -2.98
CA ALA A 35 14.82 23.66 -3.74
C ALA A 35 15.06 22.26 -3.14
N PHE A 36 16.25 21.97 -2.61
CA PHE A 36 16.54 20.73 -1.89
C PHE A 36 15.88 20.68 -0.50
N LEU A 37 15.74 21.82 0.19
CA LEU A 37 14.96 21.92 1.44
C LEU A 37 13.45 21.79 1.16
N ALA A 38 12.94 22.31 0.04
CA ALA A 38 11.55 22.13 -0.38
C ALA A 38 11.25 20.68 -0.80
N LEU A 39 12.17 20.00 -1.50
CA LEU A 39 12.05 18.58 -1.83
C LEU A 39 12.19 17.68 -0.60
N GLY A 40 13.07 18.03 0.34
CA GLY A 40 13.19 17.38 1.65
C GLY A 40 11.93 17.54 2.51
N GLN A 41 11.27 18.71 2.44
CA GLN A 41 9.98 18.94 3.09
C GLN A 41 8.81 18.25 2.39
N VAL A 42 8.84 18.03 1.06
CA VAL A 42 7.79 17.26 0.35
C VAL A 42 7.90 15.75 0.61
N VAL A 43 9.10 15.19 0.73
CA VAL A 43 9.27 13.77 1.15
C VAL A 43 8.92 13.60 2.63
N ALA A 44 9.29 14.57 3.48
CA ALA A 44 8.81 14.62 4.85
C ALA A 44 7.29 14.83 4.92
N LEU A 45 6.66 15.56 4.00
CA LEU A 45 5.19 15.72 3.92
C LEU A 45 4.50 14.49 3.34
N VAL A 46 5.12 13.64 2.51
CA VAL A 46 4.52 12.37 2.07
C VAL A 46 4.58 11.31 3.19
N TYR A 47 5.66 11.28 3.99
CA TYR A 47 5.73 10.43 5.18
C TYR A 47 4.95 10.99 6.36
N THR A 48 4.92 12.32 6.54
CA THR A 48 4.13 12.97 7.58
C THR A 48 2.70 13.23 7.16
N VAL A 49 2.25 13.21 5.92
CA VAL A 49 0.80 13.14 5.60
C VAL A 49 0.27 11.73 5.86
N ARG A 50 1.12 10.71 5.69
CA ARG A 50 0.89 9.36 6.23
C ARG A 50 0.97 9.30 7.78
N GLY A 51 1.37 10.41 8.44
CA GLY A 51 1.47 10.58 9.91
C GLY A 51 0.83 11.86 10.49
N ARG A 52 0.09 12.67 9.73
CA ARG A 52 -0.54 13.96 10.10
C ARG A 52 -2.02 14.00 9.73
N SER A 53 -2.54 12.94 9.11
CA SER A 53 -3.93 12.56 9.36
C SER A 53 -4.13 12.07 10.82
N GLN A 54 -3.06 11.94 11.61
CA GLN A 54 -3.12 11.84 13.08
C GLN A 54 -3.14 13.24 13.71
N ALA A 55 -4.21 14.01 13.47
CA ALA A 55 -4.56 15.15 14.32
C ALA A 55 -6.06 15.50 14.27
N ASP A 56 -6.88 14.74 13.53
CA ASP A 56 -8.33 14.80 13.68
C ASP A 56 -8.77 13.60 14.51
N SER A 57 -8.97 13.86 15.81
CA SER A 57 -9.85 13.12 16.71
C SER A 57 -10.03 11.62 16.40
N LEU A 58 -9.10 10.79 16.88
CA LEU A 58 -9.20 9.33 16.91
C LEU A 58 -10.43 8.90 17.73
N LEU A 59 -11.56 8.81 17.05
CA LEU A 59 -12.75 8.10 17.49
C LEU A 59 -12.61 6.62 17.07
N THR A 60 -11.61 5.93 17.62
CA THR A 60 -11.59 4.46 17.64
C THR A 60 -12.76 3.94 18.46
N CYS A 61 -13.06 2.62 18.46
CA CYS A 61 -13.86 2.09 19.56
C CYS A 61 -13.21 2.58 20.86
N LYS A 62 -13.96 3.34 21.64
CA LYS A 62 -13.64 3.62 23.03
C LYS A 62 -14.73 2.97 23.84
N THR A 63 -14.31 2.42 24.98
CA THR A 63 -15.19 2.00 26.06
C THR A 63 -15.97 3.21 26.57
N GLU A 64 -17.24 3.33 26.21
CA GLU A 64 -18.19 4.09 27.01
C GLU A 64 -18.37 3.31 28.32
N SER A 65 -17.66 3.74 29.36
CA SER A 65 -17.85 3.24 30.72
C SER A 65 -19.18 3.77 31.26
N GLN A 66 -20.09 2.84 31.56
CA GLN A 66 -21.08 2.86 32.63
C GLN A 66 -21.89 4.16 32.81
N GLN A 67 -23.15 4.11 32.36
CA GLN A 67 -24.22 4.74 33.11
C GLN A 67 -25.47 3.84 33.09
N GLU A 68 -25.75 3.27 34.26
CA GLU A 68 -26.98 2.58 34.63
C GLU A 68 -27.52 3.30 35.89
N PRO A 69 -28.79 3.12 36.29
CA PRO A 69 -30.01 3.49 35.59
C PRO A 69 -30.87 4.44 36.45
N THR A 70 -31.87 5.10 35.85
CA THR A 70 -33.01 5.62 36.62
C THR A 70 -34.31 5.32 35.88
N GLY A 71 -35.02 4.29 36.36
CA GLY A 71 -36.49 4.24 36.26
C GLY A 71 -37.12 5.28 37.20
N PRO A 72 -38.44 5.52 37.11
CA PRO A 72 -39.39 4.43 37.36
C PRO A 72 -40.62 4.37 36.43
N ASP A 73 -41.24 3.19 36.46
CA ASP A 73 -42.66 2.81 36.31
C ASP A 73 -43.68 3.82 35.77
N ASN A 74 -44.52 3.37 34.82
CA ASN A 74 -45.94 3.16 35.10
C ASN A 74 -46.69 2.39 33.99
N THR A 75 -47.55 1.49 34.47
CA THR A 75 -48.50 0.59 33.83
C THR A 75 -49.65 1.32 33.12
N SER A 76 -50.17 0.80 32.00
CA SER A 76 -51.60 0.47 31.86
C SER A 76 -51.90 -0.28 30.55
N ALA A 77 -52.89 -1.16 30.64
CA ALA A 77 -53.41 -2.03 29.60
C ALA A 77 -54.39 -1.32 28.66
N GLY A 78 -54.47 -1.81 27.42
CA GLY A 78 -55.56 -1.52 26.49
C GLY A 78 -55.35 -2.18 25.13
N ALA A 79 -56.21 -3.13 24.79
CA ALA A 79 -56.41 -3.69 23.44
C ALA A 79 -57.94 -3.83 23.25
N PRO A 80 -58.49 -4.06 22.04
CA PRO A 80 -57.94 -3.89 20.68
C PRO A 80 -58.90 -3.12 19.74
N SER A 81 -58.45 -2.76 18.53
CA SER A 81 -59.34 -2.76 17.35
C SER A 81 -58.55 -2.99 16.06
N GLN A 82 -59.15 -3.81 15.22
CA GLN A 82 -58.74 -4.22 13.89
C GLN A 82 -58.75 -3.04 12.91
N ASP A 83 -57.96 -3.11 11.84
CA ASP A 83 -58.45 -3.05 10.46
C ASP A 83 -57.28 -3.25 9.46
N ASP A 84 -57.67 -3.76 8.30
CA ASP A 84 -56.92 -4.60 7.37
C ASP A 84 -55.94 -3.90 6.39
N GLU A 85 -55.03 -4.75 5.89
CA GLU A 85 -54.47 -4.79 4.52
C GLU A 85 -53.81 -3.55 3.89
N ALA A 86 -52.47 -3.58 3.88
CA ALA A 86 -51.68 -3.31 2.67
C ALA A 86 -50.30 -3.98 2.79
N ALA A 87 -50.25 -5.31 2.60
CA ALA A 87 -49.01 -6.07 2.57
C ALA A 87 -48.61 -6.38 1.12
N VAL A 88 -47.89 -5.48 0.45
CA VAL A 88 -46.94 -5.84 -0.64
C VAL A 88 -45.84 -4.79 -0.74
N GLU A 89 -44.95 -4.70 0.25
CA GLU A 89 -43.66 -4.01 0.10
C GLU A 89 -42.57 -4.54 1.06
N GLY A 90 -42.71 -5.78 1.56
CA GLY A 90 -41.78 -6.40 2.51
C GLY A 90 -40.84 -7.47 1.92
N ALA A 91 -41.16 -8.06 0.77
CA ALA A 91 -40.45 -9.23 0.27
C ALA A 91 -39.05 -8.95 -0.33
N ALA A 92 -38.80 -7.72 -0.81
CA ALA A 92 -37.52 -7.37 -1.45
C ALA A 92 -36.44 -6.89 -0.46
N ALA A 93 -36.84 -6.33 0.69
CA ALA A 93 -35.91 -5.83 1.71
C ALA A 93 -35.34 -6.98 2.56
N ASP A 94 -36.16 -8.00 2.85
CA ASP A 94 -35.73 -9.20 3.60
C ASP A 94 -34.71 -10.05 2.81
N ASP A 95 -34.81 -10.07 1.48
CA ASP A 95 -33.90 -10.81 0.60
C ASP A 95 -32.51 -10.14 0.47
N GLN A 96 -32.46 -8.81 0.39
CA GLN A 96 -31.20 -8.04 0.34
C GLN A 96 -30.40 -8.11 1.64
N SER A 97 -31.11 -8.12 2.78
CA SER A 97 -30.49 -8.31 4.10
C SER A 97 -29.85 -9.70 4.25
N ALA A 98 -30.55 -10.73 3.76
CA ALA A 98 -30.05 -12.10 3.74
C ALA A 98 -28.84 -12.28 2.80
N GLU A 99 -28.85 -11.65 1.62
CA GLU A 99 -27.74 -11.70 0.68
C GLU A 99 -26.48 -11.00 1.22
N SER A 100 -26.64 -9.82 1.85
CA SER A 100 -25.53 -9.11 2.50
C SER A 100 -24.90 -9.93 3.63
N THR A 101 -25.72 -10.63 4.42
CA THR A 101 -25.25 -11.50 5.50
C THR A 101 -24.46 -12.69 4.95
N ARG A 102 -24.97 -13.37 3.92
CA ARG A 102 -24.25 -14.46 3.23
C ARG A 102 -22.92 -13.99 2.63
N TYR A 103 -22.90 -12.78 2.06
CA TYR A 103 -21.68 -12.20 1.53
C TYR A 103 -20.63 -11.96 2.61
N LEU A 104 -21.03 -11.41 3.76
CA LEU A 104 -20.13 -11.18 4.90
C LEU A 104 -19.58 -12.50 5.46
N GLU A 105 -20.44 -13.51 5.61
CA GLU A 105 -20.03 -14.84 6.03
C GLU A 105 -18.98 -15.43 5.07
N ARG A 106 -19.26 -15.36 3.76
CA ARG A 106 -18.33 -15.79 2.73
C ARG A 106 -17.01 -15.00 2.77
N LEU A 107 -17.08 -13.69 3.00
CA LEU A 107 -15.91 -12.82 3.10
C LEU A 107 -14.98 -13.26 4.25
N LEU A 108 -15.53 -13.66 5.39
CA LEU A 108 -14.76 -14.13 6.54
C LEU A 108 -14.27 -15.57 6.40
N ASN A 109 -14.95 -16.39 5.60
CA ASN A 109 -14.61 -17.80 5.40
C ASN A 109 -13.70 -18.08 4.18
N GLU A 110 -13.55 -17.12 3.26
CA GLU A 110 -12.66 -17.24 2.09
C GLU A 110 -11.38 -16.41 2.24
N GLY A 111 -10.35 -16.71 1.43
CA GLY A 111 -9.14 -15.90 1.33
C GLY A 111 -8.23 -15.93 2.56
N HIS A 112 -8.12 -17.11 3.17
CA HIS A 112 -7.22 -17.41 4.30
C HIS A 112 -5.81 -17.81 3.86
N GLU A 113 -5.63 -18.11 2.58
CA GLU A 113 -4.35 -18.42 1.97
C GLU A 113 -3.90 -17.28 1.07
N ARG A 114 -2.59 -17.07 0.98
CA ARG A 114 -2.02 -16.05 0.10
C ARG A 114 -2.17 -16.44 -1.36
N ALA A 115 -2.40 -15.44 -2.20
CA ALA A 115 -2.51 -15.64 -3.63
C ALA A 115 -1.24 -16.25 -4.25
N GLU A 116 -1.38 -17.08 -5.28
CA GLU A 116 -0.27 -17.77 -5.95
C GLU A 116 0.87 -16.83 -6.39
N GLY A 117 0.54 -15.59 -6.75
CA GLY A 117 1.51 -14.56 -7.17
C GLY A 117 2.45 -14.06 -6.06
N ASP A 118 2.23 -14.48 -4.81
CA ASP A 118 3.02 -14.10 -3.64
C ASP A 118 4.19 -15.07 -3.37
N ALA A 119 4.21 -16.21 -4.05
CA ALA A 119 5.32 -17.16 -4.01
C ALA A 119 6.47 -16.74 -4.94
N CYS A 120 7.69 -17.08 -4.54
CA CYS A 120 8.86 -16.92 -5.40
C CYS A 120 8.82 -17.92 -6.55
N SER A 121 8.86 -17.46 -7.80
CA SER A 121 8.77 -18.33 -8.99
C SER A 121 10.00 -19.23 -9.24
N ILE A 122 10.92 -19.36 -8.27
CA ILE A 122 12.14 -20.19 -8.37
C ILE A 122 12.19 -21.22 -7.24
N CYS A 123 11.82 -20.84 -6.01
CA CYS A 123 11.85 -21.74 -4.86
C CYS A 123 10.47 -22.09 -4.32
N ASP A 124 9.40 -21.56 -4.93
CA ASP A 124 7.98 -21.77 -4.62
C ASP A 124 7.54 -21.45 -3.18
N LEU A 125 8.46 -20.95 -2.35
CA LEU A 125 8.17 -20.44 -1.02
C LEU A 125 7.51 -19.06 -1.09
N LEU A 126 6.45 -18.86 -0.29
CA LEU A 126 5.83 -17.56 -0.04
C LEU A 126 6.87 -16.51 0.37
N ILE A 127 6.74 -15.28 -0.13
CA ILE A 127 7.71 -14.21 0.14
C ILE A 127 7.23 -13.34 1.30
N GLU A 128 8.12 -13.10 2.27
CA GLU A 128 7.86 -12.22 3.42
C GLU A 128 7.28 -10.87 3.00
N LEU A 129 6.37 -10.35 3.84
CA LEU A 129 5.75 -9.04 3.67
C LEU A 129 6.58 -7.95 4.37
N PRO A 130 6.68 -6.73 3.80
CA PRO A 130 6.17 -6.34 2.49
C PRO A 130 7.08 -6.82 1.34
N MET A 131 6.47 -7.37 0.28
CA MET A 131 7.20 -8.11 -0.76
C MET A 131 8.24 -7.27 -1.53
N ASP A 132 8.07 -5.96 -1.63
CA ASP A 132 8.99 -5.06 -2.32
C ASP A 132 10.36 -4.96 -1.64
N LYS A 133 10.43 -5.25 -0.33
CA LYS A 133 11.69 -5.36 0.41
C LYS A 133 12.39 -6.70 0.23
N HIS A 134 11.63 -7.76 -0.05
CA HIS A 134 12.13 -9.15 -0.03
C HIS A 134 12.19 -9.80 -1.42
N ALA A 135 11.67 -9.13 -2.45
CA ALA A 135 11.63 -9.64 -3.81
C ALA A 135 11.60 -8.54 -4.87
N MET A 136 11.94 -8.94 -6.10
CA MET A 136 11.81 -8.13 -7.30
C MET A 136 10.84 -8.79 -8.27
N THR A 137 9.96 -8.00 -8.88
CA THR A 137 9.20 -8.42 -10.07
C THR A 137 10.06 -8.14 -11.30
N LYS A 138 10.30 -9.14 -12.14
CA LYS A 138 11.14 -8.93 -13.33
C LYS A 138 10.32 -8.48 -14.53
N VAL A 139 10.72 -7.34 -15.09
CA VAL A 139 10.01 -6.70 -16.21
C VAL A 139 9.96 -7.55 -17.48
N CYS A 140 10.95 -8.44 -17.67
CA CYS A 140 11.01 -9.31 -18.84
C CYS A 140 9.93 -10.40 -18.87
N CYS A 141 9.44 -10.87 -17.71
CA CYS A 141 8.51 -12.01 -17.62
C CYS A 141 7.37 -11.85 -16.62
N MET A 142 7.30 -10.73 -15.89
CA MET A 142 6.36 -10.48 -14.79
C MET A 142 6.39 -11.52 -13.67
N LYS A 143 7.46 -12.32 -13.58
CA LYS A 143 7.64 -13.27 -12.47
C LYS A 143 8.30 -12.58 -11.29
N ARG A 144 7.89 -13.00 -10.09
CA ARG A 144 8.39 -12.48 -8.82
C ARG A 144 9.45 -13.42 -8.27
N MET A 145 10.57 -12.86 -7.84
CA MET A 145 11.68 -13.63 -7.31
C MET A 145 12.17 -13.00 -6.02
N CYS A 146 12.31 -13.84 -4.99
CA CYS A 146 12.89 -13.42 -3.73
C CYS A 146 14.36 -13.06 -3.89
N ASN A 147 14.83 -12.14 -3.06
CA ASN A 147 16.20 -11.64 -3.08
C ASN A 147 17.22 -12.78 -2.87
N GLY A 148 16.85 -13.84 -2.14
CA GLY A 148 17.69 -15.02 -1.97
C GLY A 148 17.93 -15.80 -3.27
N CYS A 149 16.88 -16.08 -4.05
CA CYS A 149 17.03 -16.75 -5.35
C CYS A 149 17.79 -15.87 -6.35
N GLU A 150 17.56 -14.56 -6.32
CA GLU A 150 18.32 -13.61 -7.14
C GLU A 150 19.81 -13.62 -6.77
N LEU A 151 20.15 -13.59 -5.47
CA LEU A 151 21.53 -13.64 -4.99
C LEU A 151 22.21 -14.95 -5.40
N ALA A 152 21.55 -16.09 -5.18
CA ALA A 152 22.07 -17.40 -5.55
C ALA A 152 22.35 -17.48 -7.05
N ALA A 153 21.45 -16.97 -7.90
CA ALA A 153 21.65 -16.94 -9.34
C ALA A 153 22.84 -16.07 -9.75
N ARG A 154 23.03 -14.90 -9.13
CA ARG A 154 24.17 -14.00 -9.41
C ARG A 154 25.50 -14.65 -9.05
N ARG A 155 25.57 -15.35 -7.92
CA ARG A 155 26.77 -16.11 -7.51
C ARG A 155 27.09 -17.27 -8.45
N GLY A 156 26.06 -17.91 -8.99
CA GLY A 156 26.19 -18.88 -10.08
C GLY A 156 26.60 -18.29 -11.43
N GLY A 157 26.99 -17.00 -11.49
CA GLY A 157 27.45 -16.34 -12.70
C GLY A 157 26.33 -15.87 -13.64
N LEU A 158 25.05 -16.01 -13.27
CA LEU A 158 23.95 -15.56 -14.11
C LEU A 158 23.86 -14.03 -14.14
N ARG A 159 24.01 -13.45 -15.33
CA ARG A 159 23.82 -12.01 -15.59
C ARG A 159 22.52 -11.77 -16.35
N GLY A 160 21.40 -11.89 -15.66
CA GLY A 160 20.06 -11.70 -16.24
C GLY A 160 18.96 -12.22 -15.31
N CYS A 161 17.75 -12.36 -15.84
CA CYS A 161 16.61 -12.89 -15.10
C CYS A 161 16.83 -14.37 -14.72
N PRO A 162 16.78 -14.76 -13.43
CA PRO A 162 16.87 -16.16 -13.03
C PRO A 162 15.80 -17.08 -13.62
N PHE A 163 14.62 -16.54 -13.94
CA PHE A 163 13.51 -17.31 -14.51
C PHE A 163 13.66 -17.52 -16.02
N CYS A 164 13.67 -16.45 -16.83
CA CYS A 164 13.64 -16.55 -18.29
C CYS A 164 14.98 -16.24 -18.99
N ARG A 165 16.06 -16.04 -18.23
CA ARG A 165 17.43 -15.78 -18.71
C ARG A 165 17.60 -14.52 -19.57
N THR A 166 16.54 -13.74 -19.78
CA THR A 166 16.61 -12.44 -20.48
C THR A 166 17.55 -11.49 -19.73
N PRO A 167 18.47 -10.79 -20.43
CA PRO A 167 19.32 -9.79 -19.83
C PRO A 167 18.52 -8.69 -19.12
N THR A 168 19.07 -8.15 -18.04
CA THR A 168 18.49 -6.99 -17.34
C THR A 168 18.47 -5.78 -18.27
N PRO A 169 17.35 -5.03 -18.37
CA PRO A 169 17.32 -3.80 -19.17
C PRO A 169 18.37 -2.81 -18.64
N ARG A 170 19.02 -2.08 -19.55
CA ARG A 170 20.09 -1.13 -19.22
C ARG A 170 19.55 0.27 -18.89
N ASP A 171 18.34 0.57 -19.35
CA ASP A 171 17.70 1.87 -19.26
C ASP A 171 16.18 1.73 -19.11
N ASP A 172 15.55 2.84 -18.74
CA ASP A 172 14.12 2.96 -18.50
C ASP A 172 13.29 2.68 -19.75
N ALA A 173 13.73 3.13 -20.92
CA ALA A 173 13.03 2.92 -22.18
C ALA A 173 12.96 1.41 -22.53
N SER A 174 14.05 0.70 -22.34
CA SER A 174 14.14 -0.75 -22.52
C SER A 174 13.26 -1.49 -21.52
N ALA A 175 13.23 -1.06 -20.25
CA ALA A 175 12.36 -1.65 -19.24
C ALA A 175 10.88 -1.43 -19.58
N LEU A 176 10.50 -0.22 -19.98
CA LEU A 176 9.15 0.14 -20.40
C LEU A 176 8.71 -0.67 -21.63
N ALA A 177 9.57 -0.80 -22.64
CA ALA A 177 9.28 -1.60 -23.83
C ALA A 177 9.02 -3.08 -23.48
N MET A 178 9.76 -3.65 -22.53
CA MET A 178 9.51 -5.01 -22.03
C MET A 178 8.16 -5.12 -21.33
N ILE A 179 7.78 -4.14 -20.50
CA ILE A 179 6.47 -4.09 -19.83
C ILE A 179 5.36 -3.99 -20.88
N GLN A 180 5.45 -3.05 -21.82
CA GLN A 180 4.47 -2.84 -22.88
C GLN A 180 4.27 -4.09 -23.76
N LYS A 181 5.36 -4.83 -24.05
CA LYS A 181 5.27 -6.12 -24.75
C LYS A 181 4.44 -7.16 -24.00
N ARG A 182 4.45 -7.14 -22.65
CA ARG A 182 3.63 -8.03 -21.82
C ARG A 182 2.19 -7.52 -21.69
N VAL A 183 2.01 -6.20 -21.62
CA VAL A 183 0.68 -5.55 -21.69
C VAL A 183 -0.04 -5.88 -22.99
N GLY A 184 0.64 -5.78 -24.14
CA GLY A 184 0.08 -6.15 -25.44
C GLY A 184 -0.29 -7.64 -25.59
N LYS A 185 0.06 -8.48 -24.61
CA LYS A 185 -0.36 -9.88 -24.51
C LYS A 185 -1.44 -10.13 -23.45
N GLY A 186 -2.05 -9.07 -22.92
CA GLY A 186 -3.10 -9.16 -21.89
C GLY A 186 -2.59 -9.65 -20.53
N ASN A 187 -1.31 -9.48 -20.21
CA ASN A 187 -0.79 -9.92 -18.91
C ASN A 187 -1.24 -8.97 -17.80
N ALA A 188 -2.18 -9.42 -16.96
CA ALA A 188 -2.76 -8.62 -15.87
C ALA A 188 -1.72 -8.04 -14.90
N ALA A 189 -0.66 -8.79 -14.58
CA ALA A 189 0.42 -8.31 -13.71
C ALA A 189 1.26 -7.21 -14.38
N ALA A 190 1.47 -7.29 -15.70
CA ALA A 190 2.14 -6.24 -16.47
C ALA A 190 1.30 -4.96 -16.54
N ILE A 191 -0.01 -5.09 -16.78
CA ILE A 191 -0.94 -3.95 -16.83
C ILE A 191 -0.95 -3.24 -15.47
N ASN A 192 -1.08 -4.01 -14.37
CA ASN A 192 -0.97 -3.47 -13.01
C ASN A 192 0.41 -2.83 -12.73
N ASN A 193 1.50 -3.41 -13.23
CA ASN A 193 2.83 -2.82 -13.08
C ASN A 193 2.93 -1.49 -13.83
N LEU A 194 2.47 -1.44 -15.09
CA LEU A 194 2.45 -0.23 -15.91
C LEU A 194 1.63 0.88 -15.27
N ALA A 195 0.45 0.55 -14.74
CA ALA A 195 -0.38 1.48 -13.96
C ALA A 195 0.42 2.09 -12.79
N GLY A 196 1.17 1.27 -12.06
CA GLY A 196 2.06 1.73 -11.00
C GLY A 196 3.20 2.65 -11.49
N GLN A 197 3.71 2.45 -12.72
CA GLN A 197 4.71 3.35 -13.30
C GLN A 197 4.12 4.71 -13.66
N TYR A 198 2.91 4.74 -14.26
CA TYR A 198 2.18 5.99 -14.51
C TYR A 198 1.84 6.73 -13.23
N TYR A 199 1.38 6.01 -12.19
CA TYR A 199 1.06 6.60 -10.90
C TYR A 199 2.27 7.29 -10.25
N LYS A 200 3.48 6.76 -10.44
CA LYS A 200 4.72 7.30 -9.86
C LYS A 200 5.47 8.27 -10.79
N GLY A 201 5.18 8.26 -12.09
CA GLY A 201 5.97 8.97 -13.10
C GLY A 201 7.37 8.38 -13.28
N TYR A 202 7.47 7.05 -13.31
CA TYR A 202 8.74 6.31 -13.46
C TYR A 202 8.93 5.80 -14.89
N LEU A 203 10.15 5.34 -15.20
CA LEU A 203 10.54 4.83 -16.52
C LEU A 203 10.39 5.86 -17.65
N GLY A 204 10.65 7.14 -17.33
CA GLY A 204 10.47 8.26 -18.27
C GLY A 204 9.01 8.62 -18.56
N LEU A 205 8.04 8.04 -17.84
CA LEU A 205 6.63 8.42 -17.97
C LEU A 205 6.33 9.67 -17.13
N THR A 206 5.52 10.57 -17.67
CA THR A 206 4.91 11.63 -16.87
C THR A 206 3.91 11.02 -15.89
N LYS A 207 3.90 11.52 -14.65
CA LYS A 207 2.93 11.07 -13.64
C LYS A 207 1.50 11.34 -14.13
N ASP A 208 0.69 10.29 -14.22
CA ASP A 208 -0.71 10.34 -14.62
C ASP A 208 -1.51 9.33 -13.79
N VAL A 209 -2.22 9.84 -12.77
CA VAL A 209 -3.00 9.00 -11.86
C VAL A 209 -4.28 8.51 -12.52
N THR A 210 -4.92 9.33 -13.36
CA THR A 210 -6.14 8.95 -14.08
C THR A 210 -5.85 7.77 -14.99
N ARG A 211 -4.75 7.84 -15.75
CA ARG A 211 -4.30 6.73 -16.59
C ARG A 211 -3.95 5.48 -15.79
N ALA A 212 -3.36 5.64 -14.60
CA ALA A 212 -3.10 4.52 -13.71
C ALA A 212 -4.40 3.82 -13.26
N VAL A 213 -5.45 4.57 -12.95
CA VAL A 213 -6.74 4.00 -12.54
C VAL A 213 -7.43 3.26 -13.69
N GLU A 214 -7.37 3.78 -14.92
CA GLU A 214 -7.87 3.07 -16.11
C GLU A 214 -7.17 1.71 -16.27
N LEU A 215 -5.84 1.69 -16.21
CA LEU A 215 -5.05 0.46 -16.34
C LEU A 215 -5.28 -0.49 -15.16
N TRP A 216 -5.45 0.01 -13.93
CA TRP A 216 -5.83 -0.85 -12.81
C TRP A 216 -7.22 -1.45 -12.99
N THR A 217 -8.16 -0.71 -13.60
CA THR A 217 -9.50 -1.24 -13.93
C THR A 217 -9.38 -2.41 -14.91
N GLU A 218 -8.64 -2.23 -16.00
CA GLU A 218 -8.36 -3.29 -16.98
C GLU A 218 -7.66 -4.50 -16.32
N ALA A 219 -6.63 -4.27 -15.50
CA ALA A 219 -5.92 -5.34 -14.81
C ALA A 219 -6.82 -6.09 -13.80
N ALA A 220 -7.74 -5.40 -13.13
CA ALA A 220 -8.67 -5.99 -12.18
C ALA A 220 -9.71 -6.88 -12.90
N GLU A 221 -10.20 -6.45 -14.07
CA GLU A 221 -11.07 -7.26 -14.93
C GLU A 221 -10.39 -8.56 -15.38
N LEU A 222 -9.07 -8.51 -15.59
CA LEU A 222 -8.22 -9.68 -15.86
C LEU A 222 -7.79 -10.46 -14.60
N GLY A 223 -8.34 -10.12 -13.43
CA GLY A 223 -8.16 -10.85 -12.17
C GLY A 223 -6.95 -10.43 -11.32
N SER A 224 -6.30 -9.29 -11.61
CA SER A 224 -5.18 -8.80 -10.80
C SER A 224 -5.63 -8.32 -9.43
N LEU A 225 -5.26 -9.06 -8.37
CA LEU A 225 -5.57 -8.70 -6.99
C LEU A 225 -4.87 -7.40 -6.54
N GLY A 226 -3.65 -7.19 -7.02
CA GLY A 226 -2.91 -5.94 -6.77
C GLY A 226 -3.63 -4.74 -7.39
N ALA A 227 -4.25 -4.92 -8.57
CA ALA A 227 -5.02 -3.86 -9.19
C ALA A 227 -6.32 -3.57 -8.42
N HIS A 228 -7.05 -4.59 -7.98
CA HIS A 228 -8.18 -4.41 -7.06
C HIS A 228 -7.76 -3.66 -5.78
N HIS A 229 -6.62 -3.99 -5.20
CA HIS A 229 -6.12 -3.26 -4.02
C HIS A 229 -5.89 -1.77 -4.30
N GLN A 230 -5.24 -1.45 -5.42
CA GLN A 230 -4.97 -0.08 -5.83
C GLN A 230 -6.24 0.70 -6.18
N LEU A 231 -7.21 0.08 -6.85
CA LEU A 231 -8.54 0.68 -7.08
C LEU A 231 -9.26 0.94 -5.78
N GLY A 232 -9.15 0.01 -4.82
CA GLY A 232 -9.70 0.19 -3.48
C GLY A 232 -9.16 1.46 -2.82
N ILE A 233 -7.85 1.69 -2.91
CA ILE A 233 -7.22 2.93 -2.42
C ILE A 233 -7.72 4.14 -3.21
N ALA A 234 -7.65 4.12 -4.54
CA ALA A 234 -7.98 5.26 -5.40
C ALA A 234 -9.42 5.75 -5.19
N TYR A 235 -10.41 4.84 -5.15
CA TYR A 235 -11.81 5.21 -4.89
C TYR A 235 -12.03 5.64 -3.44
N TYR A 236 -11.34 5.02 -2.47
CA TYR A 236 -11.49 5.39 -1.07
C TYR A 236 -10.93 6.79 -0.76
N THR A 237 -9.81 7.18 -1.39
CA THR A 237 -9.18 8.50 -1.20
C THR A 237 -9.66 9.55 -2.20
N GLY A 238 -10.21 9.15 -3.35
CA GLY A 238 -10.52 10.05 -4.47
C GLY A 238 -9.28 10.47 -5.27
N GLU A 239 -8.21 9.68 -5.26
CA GLU A 239 -7.00 10.00 -6.02
C GLU A 239 -7.14 9.56 -7.48
N GLY A 240 -7.15 10.52 -8.41
CA GLY A 240 -7.30 10.27 -9.85
C GLY A 240 -8.71 9.86 -10.30
N VAL A 241 -9.65 9.75 -9.37
CA VAL A 241 -11.08 9.47 -9.62
C VAL A 241 -11.95 10.21 -8.61
N LYS A 242 -13.24 10.36 -8.91
CA LYS A 242 -14.21 10.83 -7.91
C LYS A 242 -14.24 9.86 -6.73
N GLN A 243 -14.13 10.39 -5.51
CA GLN A 243 -14.17 9.59 -4.29
C GLN A 243 -15.49 8.81 -4.19
N ASP A 244 -15.37 7.52 -3.90
CA ASP A 244 -16.45 6.58 -3.65
C ASP A 244 -15.94 5.48 -2.71
N LYS A 245 -16.09 5.71 -1.41
CA LYS A 245 -15.56 4.79 -0.39
C LYS A 245 -16.19 3.40 -0.49
N THR A 246 -17.49 3.32 -0.78
CA THR A 246 -18.22 2.05 -0.92
C THR A 246 -17.65 1.22 -2.07
N ARG A 247 -17.41 1.84 -3.22
CA ARG A 247 -16.75 1.19 -4.36
C ARG A 247 -15.33 0.76 -4.02
N GLY A 248 -14.58 1.60 -3.31
CA GLY A 248 -13.24 1.25 -2.84
C GLY A 248 -13.21 0.01 -1.94
N ILE A 249 -14.12 -0.02 -0.95
CA ILE A 249 -14.30 -1.17 -0.04
C ILE A 249 -14.65 -2.43 -0.83
N ARG A 250 -15.55 -2.34 -1.82
CA ARG A 250 -15.93 -3.49 -2.67
C ARG A 250 -14.72 -4.08 -3.41
N HIS A 251 -13.83 -3.24 -3.95
CA HIS A 251 -12.60 -3.74 -4.57
C HIS A 251 -11.69 -4.45 -3.56
N TRP A 252 -11.57 -3.94 -2.33
CA TRP A 252 -10.83 -4.63 -1.27
C TRP A 252 -11.47 -5.94 -0.85
N GLN A 253 -12.79 -6.03 -0.74
CA GLN A 253 -13.50 -7.28 -0.43
C GLN A 253 -13.22 -8.36 -1.48
N VAL A 254 -13.32 -8.03 -2.77
CA VAL A 254 -12.99 -8.97 -3.86
C VAL A 254 -11.54 -9.46 -3.77
N ALA A 255 -10.59 -8.57 -3.50
CA ALA A 255 -9.19 -8.96 -3.38
C ALA A 255 -8.93 -9.79 -2.12
N ALA A 256 -9.56 -9.43 -1.00
CA ALA A 256 -9.41 -10.10 0.28
C ALA A 256 -9.90 -11.55 0.21
N MET A 257 -11.09 -11.79 -0.37
CA MET A 257 -11.64 -13.15 -0.58
C MET A 257 -10.73 -14.05 -1.41
N LYS A 258 -9.85 -13.46 -2.24
CA LYS A 258 -8.86 -14.16 -3.06
C LYS A 258 -7.45 -14.17 -2.44
N GLY A 259 -7.33 -13.83 -1.15
CA GLY A 259 -6.07 -13.93 -0.41
C GLY A 259 -5.16 -12.69 -0.48
N HIS A 260 -5.67 -11.52 -0.90
CA HIS A 260 -4.86 -10.30 -0.89
C HIS A 260 -4.74 -9.71 0.52
N VAL A 261 -3.56 -9.91 1.12
CA VAL A 261 -3.30 -9.62 2.54
C VAL A 261 -3.55 -8.16 2.92
N PHE A 262 -3.03 -7.20 2.15
CA PHE A 262 -3.20 -5.78 2.48
C PHE A 262 -4.63 -5.28 2.29
N SER A 263 -5.40 -5.91 1.39
CA SER A 263 -6.81 -5.57 1.24
C SER A 263 -7.60 -6.07 2.44
N ARG A 264 -7.30 -7.27 2.94
CA ARG A 264 -7.87 -7.81 4.18
C ARG A 264 -7.57 -6.89 5.38
N ASN A 265 -6.31 -6.47 5.54
CA ASN A 265 -5.95 -5.51 6.59
C ASN A 265 -6.73 -4.20 6.47
N ASN A 266 -6.90 -3.66 5.26
CA ASN A 266 -7.66 -2.44 5.05
C ASN A 266 -9.15 -2.60 5.41
N LEU A 267 -9.75 -3.77 5.20
CA LEU A 267 -11.11 -4.04 5.70
C LEU A 267 -11.16 -3.99 7.22
N GLY A 268 -10.18 -4.58 7.92
CA GLY A 268 -10.10 -4.46 9.38
C GLY A 268 -10.02 -3.00 9.87
N VAL A 269 -9.24 -2.17 9.17
CA VAL A 269 -9.16 -0.72 9.45
C VAL A 269 -10.50 -0.01 9.19
N VAL A 270 -11.20 -0.35 8.10
CA VAL A 270 -12.53 0.20 7.80
C VAL A 270 -13.54 -0.16 8.88
N GLU A 271 -13.57 -1.44 9.30
CA GLU A 271 -14.47 -1.90 10.36
C GLU A 271 -14.19 -1.18 11.67
N ASN A 272 -12.92 -1.02 12.05
CA ASN A 272 -12.55 -0.33 13.29
C ASN A 272 -12.90 1.17 13.27
N ILE A 273 -12.55 1.87 12.19
CA ILE A 273 -12.61 3.35 12.16
C ILE A 273 -13.97 3.85 11.69
N ILE A 274 -14.54 3.27 10.63
CA ILE A 274 -15.77 3.76 10.02
C ILE A 274 -16.97 3.11 10.68
N ASN A 275 -17.00 1.78 10.74
CA ASN A 275 -18.15 1.04 11.24
C ASN A 275 -18.14 0.90 12.76
N LYS A 276 -17.01 1.23 13.41
CA LYS A 276 -16.76 1.04 14.85
C LYS A 276 -17.04 -0.39 15.31
N ASN A 277 -16.85 -1.36 14.41
CA ASN A 277 -17.03 -2.78 14.67
C ASN A 277 -15.67 -3.42 14.98
N CYS A 278 -15.29 -3.34 16.25
CA CYS A 278 -13.99 -3.83 16.69
C CYS A 278 -13.86 -5.34 16.69
N GLU A 279 -14.96 -6.07 16.87
CA GLU A 279 -14.95 -7.53 16.77
C GLU A 279 -14.64 -7.97 15.34
N LEU A 280 -15.36 -7.42 14.35
CA LEU A 280 -15.14 -7.74 12.95
C LEU A 280 -13.77 -7.25 12.45
N ALA A 281 -13.30 -6.11 12.95
CA ALA A 281 -11.94 -5.65 12.67
C ALA A 281 -10.87 -6.67 13.10
N VAL A 282 -10.97 -7.18 14.34
CA VAL A 282 -10.06 -8.21 14.86
C VAL A 282 -10.16 -9.50 14.04
N GLN A 283 -11.35 -9.89 13.57
CA GLN A 283 -11.52 -11.06 12.70
C GLN A 283 -10.78 -10.88 11.37
N HIS A 284 -10.93 -9.73 10.70
CA HIS A 284 -10.19 -9.44 9.47
C HIS A 284 -8.67 -9.44 9.70
N TRP A 285 -8.20 -8.79 10.76
CA TRP A 285 -6.79 -8.77 11.09
C TRP A 285 -6.24 -10.15 11.45
N MET A 286 -7.03 -11.01 12.11
CA MET A 286 -6.60 -12.37 12.43
C MET A 286 -6.28 -13.18 11.15
N ILE A 287 -7.09 -13.00 10.11
CA ILE A 287 -6.87 -13.64 8.80
C ILE A 287 -5.57 -13.13 8.16
N SER A 288 -5.35 -11.81 8.12
CA SER A 288 -4.12 -11.24 7.52
C SER A 288 -2.86 -11.51 8.34
N VAL A 289 -2.95 -11.56 9.67
CA VAL A 289 -1.81 -11.93 10.53
C VAL A 289 -1.36 -13.36 10.26
N LYS A 290 -2.30 -14.31 10.11
CA LYS A 290 -1.98 -15.71 9.75
C LYS A 290 -1.37 -15.85 8.35
N MET A 291 -1.49 -14.82 7.51
CA MET A 291 -0.80 -14.70 6.23
C MET A 291 0.56 -13.96 6.33
N GLY A 292 0.97 -13.54 7.53
CA GLY A 292 2.25 -12.88 7.79
C GLY A 292 2.23 -11.36 7.70
N ASP A 293 1.08 -10.70 7.85
CA ASP A 293 1.02 -9.23 7.94
C ASP A 293 1.35 -8.72 9.33
N GLU A 294 2.52 -8.10 9.47
CA GLU A 294 2.98 -7.50 10.72
C GLU A 294 2.08 -6.33 11.16
N LYS A 295 1.56 -5.56 10.19
CA LYS A 295 0.70 -4.41 10.52
C LYS A 295 -0.59 -4.84 11.20
N SER A 296 -1.24 -5.90 10.71
CA SER A 296 -2.41 -6.48 11.36
C SER A 296 -2.11 -6.98 12.78
N LEU A 297 -0.88 -7.47 13.03
CA LEU A 297 -0.47 -7.92 14.37
C LEU A 297 -0.34 -6.73 15.32
N ASP A 298 0.25 -5.63 14.86
CA ASP A 298 0.32 -4.37 15.60
C ASP A 298 -1.08 -3.79 15.86
N ASP A 299 -1.98 -3.86 14.89
CA ASP A 299 -3.37 -3.42 15.04
C ASP A 299 -4.10 -4.28 16.11
N ILE A 300 -3.97 -5.61 16.09
CA ILE A 300 -4.54 -6.49 17.14
C ILE A 300 -3.91 -6.20 18.51
N LYS A 301 -2.60 -5.96 18.56
CA LYS A 301 -1.92 -5.58 19.80
C LYS A 301 -2.50 -4.30 20.39
N LYS A 302 -2.77 -3.31 19.54
CA LYS A 302 -3.46 -2.08 19.94
C LYS A 302 -4.85 -2.38 20.50
N MET A 303 -5.65 -3.19 19.80
CA MET A 303 -6.98 -3.60 20.28
C MET A 303 -6.94 -4.32 21.63
N PHE A 304 -5.91 -5.13 21.88
CA PHE A 304 -5.72 -5.80 23.16
C PHE A 304 -5.41 -4.81 24.28
N VAL A 305 -4.55 -3.83 24.03
CA VAL A 305 -4.23 -2.76 25.01
C VAL A 305 -5.45 -1.91 25.33
N GLU A 306 -6.30 -1.65 24.33
CA GLU A 306 -7.54 -0.88 24.49
C GLU A 306 -8.70 -1.71 25.10
N GLY A 307 -8.50 -3.01 25.34
CA GLY A 307 -9.50 -3.90 25.93
C GLY A 307 -10.56 -4.44 24.96
N HIS A 308 -10.40 -4.19 23.66
CA HIS A 308 -11.32 -4.65 22.61
C HIS A 308 -10.96 -6.03 22.04
N ALA A 309 -9.73 -6.50 22.25
CA ALA A 309 -9.32 -7.87 21.94
C ALA A 309 -8.95 -8.64 23.22
N THR A 310 -9.24 -9.93 23.24
CA THR A 310 -8.91 -10.80 24.36
C THR A 310 -7.42 -11.19 24.35
N LYS A 311 -6.90 -11.58 25.52
CA LYS A 311 -5.56 -12.17 25.63
C LYS A 311 -5.39 -13.41 24.75
N ALA A 312 -6.45 -14.21 24.61
CA ALA A 312 -6.44 -15.41 23.77
C ALA A 312 -6.29 -15.06 22.28
N GLN A 313 -7.05 -14.07 21.78
CA GLN A 313 -6.93 -13.58 20.40
C GLN A 313 -5.54 -13.02 20.12
N TYR A 314 -4.98 -12.19 21.02
CA TYR A 314 -3.63 -11.66 20.80
C TYR A 314 -2.56 -12.78 20.80
N ALA A 315 -2.66 -13.76 21.69
CA ALA A 315 -1.76 -14.91 21.71
C ALA A 315 -1.89 -15.79 20.45
N GLU A 316 -3.11 -15.94 19.93
CA GLU A 316 -3.35 -16.63 18.66
C GLU A 316 -2.74 -15.88 17.48
N ALA A 317 -2.90 -14.56 17.41
CA ALA A 317 -2.30 -13.72 16.39
C ALA A 317 -0.76 -13.86 16.37
N LEU A 318 -0.12 -13.81 17.54
CA LEU A 318 1.34 -14.00 17.65
C LEU A 318 1.79 -15.36 17.12
N ARG A 319 1.10 -16.44 17.47
CA ARG A 319 1.43 -17.79 16.97
C ARG A 319 1.22 -17.89 15.46
N GLY A 320 0.08 -17.41 14.95
CA GLY A 320 -0.22 -17.40 13.52
C GLY A 320 0.81 -16.63 12.70
N TYR A 321 1.26 -15.47 13.21
CA TYR A 321 2.33 -14.70 12.60
C TYR A 321 3.66 -15.47 12.57
N GLN A 322 4.06 -16.05 13.71
CA GLN A 322 5.30 -16.82 13.82
C GLN A 322 5.31 -18.02 12.86
N ASP A 323 4.20 -18.77 12.79
CA ASP A 323 4.04 -19.89 11.87
C ASP A 323 4.15 -19.44 10.40
N ALA A 324 3.57 -18.29 10.06
CA ALA A 324 3.66 -17.72 8.72
C ALA A 324 5.11 -17.35 8.37
N ILE A 325 5.82 -16.65 9.26
CA ILE A 325 7.21 -16.26 9.06
C ILE A 325 8.13 -17.48 8.95
N GLU A 326 7.92 -18.50 9.78
CA GLU A 326 8.71 -19.74 9.74
C GLU A 326 8.60 -20.44 8.37
N LYS A 327 7.38 -20.54 7.83
CA LYS A 327 7.12 -21.10 6.49
C LYS A 327 7.79 -20.31 5.36
N MET A 328 8.13 -19.05 5.59
CA MET A 328 8.77 -18.17 4.60
C MET A 328 10.30 -18.14 4.69
N LYS A 329 10.91 -18.80 5.70
CA LYS A 329 12.37 -18.82 5.86
C LYS A 329 13.07 -19.55 4.73
N SER A 330 14.27 -19.09 4.42
CA SER A 330 15.17 -19.72 3.46
C SER A 330 16.61 -19.27 3.75
N PRO A 331 17.60 -20.18 3.77
CA PRO A 331 19.00 -19.82 4.00
C PRO A 331 19.50 -18.73 3.04
N ASN A 332 19.12 -18.82 1.76
CA ASN A 332 19.49 -17.83 0.75
C ASN A 332 18.86 -16.46 1.02
N ARG A 333 17.65 -16.41 1.57
CA ARG A 333 16.96 -15.14 1.93
C ARG A 333 17.62 -14.50 3.14
N GLU A 334 17.96 -15.29 4.15
CA GLU A 334 18.68 -14.81 5.33
C GLU A 334 20.05 -14.25 4.96
N GLU A 335 20.77 -14.97 4.10
CA GLU A 335 22.05 -14.48 3.59
C GLU A 335 21.89 -13.19 2.78
N ALA A 336 20.91 -13.11 1.88
CA ALA A 336 20.63 -11.89 1.12
C ALA A 336 20.30 -10.70 2.04
N ARG A 337 19.60 -10.94 3.16
CA ARG A 337 19.31 -9.90 4.16
C ARG A 337 20.58 -9.36 4.81
N ARG A 338 21.53 -10.24 5.15
CA ARG A 338 22.82 -9.84 5.78
C ARG A 338 23.72 -9.01 4.88
N LEU A 339 23.52 -9.05 3.56
CA LEU A 339 24.32 -8.29 2.59
C LEU A 339 23.71 -6.92 2.25
N VAL A 340 22.46 -6.67 2.66
CA VAL A 340 21.72 -5.41 2.41
C VAL A 340 21.63 -4.54 3.67
N MET A 341 21.89 -5.12 4.86
CA MET A 341 22.10 -4.41 6.12
C MET A 341 23.52 -3.86 6.21
#